data_AF-A0A7S0Y3A2-F1
#
_entry.id   AF-A0A7S0Y3A2-F1
#
_cell.length_a   1.000
_cell.length_b   1.000
_cell.length_c   1.000
_cell.angle_alpha   90.00
_cell.angle_beta   90.00
_cell.angle_gamma   90.00
#
_symmetry.space_group_name_H-M   'P 1'
#
loop_
_entity.id
_entity.type
_entity.pdbx_description
1 polymer ?
#
loop_
_entity_poly.entity_id
_entity_poly.type
_entity_poly.pdbx_seq_one_letter_code
_entity_poly.pdbx_strand_id
1 'polypeptide(L)'
;GDAAEAPREGLLWNLEWPSCHMVVSTVARGRHVLEILSGGRQIEDSPLIFEVVARDCSPLGRRLVASDAGECVCDRWSVPVGSGCSPLEVMVPVVLVCGGLVLWLLVSVYVEGRVSRADRAWIVHEADVKFCPQSLLAQGSQGVVLLAEYKGTEVAVKASLGGDPSTLMSMVPEGGWGDG
;
A
#
# COMPACT_ATOMS: atom_id res chain seq x y z
N GLY A 1 4.44 24.69 15.17
CA GLY A 1 3.14 25.26 14.79
C GLY A 1 2.24 24.95 15.94
N ASP A 2 2.40 25.73 16.99
CA ASP A 2 2.12 25.29 18.35
C ASP A 2 0.68 25.67 18.68
N ALA A 3 -0.19 24.66 18.68
CA ALA A 3 -1.56 24.80 19.12
C ALA A 3 -1.59 24.78 20.64
N ALA A 4 -2.03 25.89 21.23
CA ALA A 4 -2.30 26.01 22.66
C ALA A 4 -3.46 25.08 23.05
N GLU A 5 -3.16 24.06 23.84
CA GLU A 5 -4.15 23.12 24.36
C GLU A 5 -4.75 23.68 25.66
N ALA A 6 -6.07 23.88 25.66
CA ALA A 6 -6.82 24.41 26.80
C ALA A 6 -6.94 23.37 27.93
N PRO A 7 -6.93 23.78 29.22
CA PRO A 7 -7.01 22.85 30.34
C PRO A 7 -8.43 22.29 30.51
N ARG A 8 -8.54 20.96 30.59
CA ARG A 8 -9.79 20.20 30.75
C ARG A 8 -10.16 20.04 32.22
N GLU A 9 -11.46 20.15 32.48
CA GLU A 9 -12.13 20.13 33.78
C GLU A 9 -11.97 18.77 34.50
N GLY A 10 -11.46 18.80 35.73
CA GLY A 10 -11.22 17.62 36.57
C GLY A 10 -12.35 17.36 37.59
N LEU A 11 -12.63 16.09 37.84
CA LEU A 11 -13.61 15.58 38.80
C LEU A 11 -13.30 15.98 40.25
N LEU A 12 -14.29 16.59 40.91
CA LEU A 12 -14.24 17.07 42.29
C LEU A 12 -14.62 15.96 43.28
N TRP A 13 -13.73 15.66 44.23
CA TRP A 13 -14.08 14.90 45.42
C TRP A 13 -14.11 15.85 46.62
N ASN A 14 -15.25 15.90 47.30
CA ASN A 14 -15.55 16.86 48.36
C ASN A 14 -15.43 16.17 49.72
N LEU A 15 -14.47 16.60 50.54
CA LEU A 15 -14.39 16.26 51.95
C LEU A 15 -14.41 17.57 52.74
N GLU A 16 -15.55 17.84 53.39
CA GLU A 16 -15.77 19.05 54.18
C GLU A 16 -15.00 19.00 55.50
N TRP A 17 -13.97 19.84 55.62
CA TRP A 17 -13.43 20.33 56.90
C TRP A 17 -13.51 21.86 56.91
N PRO A 18 -13.88 22.51 58.02
CA PRO A 18 -14.39 23.89 58.02
C PRO A 18 -13.39 25.01 57.67
N SER A 19 -12.11 24.75 57.35
CA SER A 19 -11.17 25.86 57.05
C SER A 19 -9.98 25.56 56.14
N CYS A 20 -9.81 24.36 55.58
CA CYS A 20 -8.65 24.04 54.73
C CYS A 20 -9.07 23.32 53.45
N HIS A 21 -9.10 24.06 52.33
CA HIS A 21 -9.19 23.47 50.99
C HIS A 21 -7.79 23.31 50.44
N MET A 22 -7.31 22.07 50.38
CA MET A 22 -6.03 21.76 49.76
C MET A 22 -6.30 21.18 48.37
N VAL A 23 -6.08 21.99 47.35
CA VAL A 23 -6.26 21.61 45.94
C VAL A 23 -4.88 21.50 45.31
N VAL A 24 -4.50 20.29 44.91
CA VAL A 24 -3.28 20.06 44.15
C VAL A 24 -3.69 19.88 42.68
N SER A 25 -3.57 20.94 41.89
CA SER A 25 -4.13 21.01 40.53
C SER A 25 -3.27 20.34 39.46
N THR A 26 -1.95 20.26 39.69
CA THR A 26 -1.01 19.73 38.70
C THR A 26 0.19 19.12 39.41
N VAL A 27 0.36 17.80 39.27
CA VAL A 27 1.47 17.08 39.90
C VAL A 27 2.14 16.23 38.84
N ALA A 28 3.44 16.48 38.60
CA ALA A 28 4.25 15.59 37.79
C ALA A 28 4.36 14.23 38.47
N ARG A 29 4.47 13.14 37.71
CA ARG A 29 4.67 11.79 38.28
C ARG A 29 5.86 11.79 39.24
N GLY A 30 5.73 11.07 40.35
CA GLY A 30 6.77 10.97 41.37
C GLY A 30 6.25 11.15 42.79
N ARG A 31 7.19 11.16 43.73
CA ARG A 31 6.92 11.29 45.16
C ARG A 31 6.94 12.76 45.55
N HIS A 32 5.85 13.22 46.15
CA HIS A 32 5.68 14.59 46.60
C HIS A 32 5.56 14.64 48.11
N VAL A 33 6.16 15.67 48.69
CA VAL A 33 6.12 15.96 50.11
C VAL A 33 5.27 17.19 50.28
N LEU A 34 4.19 17.06 51.05
CA LEU A 34 3.26 18.12 51.33
C LEU A 34 3.39 18.52 52.79
N GLU A 35 3.88 19.74 52.98
CA GLU A 35 4.04 20.34 54.30
C GLU A 35 2.82 21.18 54.61
N ILE A 36 2.14 20.84 55.71
CA ILE A 36 0.96 21.58 56.18
C ILE A 36 1.37 22.42 57.39
N LEU A 37 1.26 23.74 57.24
CA LEU A 37 1.61 24.73 58.25
C LEU A 37 0.31 25.38 58.77
N SER A 38 0.13 25.40 60.10
CA SER A 38 -0.95 26.12 60.77
C SER A 38 -0.34 27.16 61.71
N GLY A 39 -0.63 28.45 61.49
CA GLY A 39 -0.06 29.54 62.29
C GLY A 39 1.47 29.63 62.23
N GLY A 40 2.10 29.21 61.11
CA GLY A 40 3.56 29.17 60.94
C GLY A 40 4.25 28.00 61.65
N ARG A 41 3.49 27.08 62.27
CA ARG A 41 4.00 25.85 62.87
C ARG A 41 3.52 24.64 62.08
N GLN A 42 4.40 23.66 61.90
CA GLN A 42 4.06 22.38 61.31
C GLN A 42 3.14 21.60 62.26
N ILE A 43 2.08 21.02 61.71
CA ILE A 43 1.17 20.14 62.47
C ILE A 43 1.80 18.75 62.64
N GLU A 44 1.40 18.00 63.68
CA GLU A 44 1.96 16.66 63.96
C GLU A 44 1.73 15.67 62.81
N ASP A 45 0.67 15.86 62.04
CA ASP A 45 0.32 15.00 60.89
C ASP A 45 1.06 15.37 59.58
N SER A 46 2.02 16.31 59.63
CA SER A 46 2.86 16.72 58.49
C SER A 46 4.30 16.23 58.68
N PRO A 47 5.01 15.77 57.63
CA PRO A 47 4.64 15.85 56.22
C PRO A 47 3.80 14.67 55.72
N LEU A 48 2.84 14.97 54.84
CA LEU A 48 2.15 13.95 54.05
C LEU A 48 3.00 13.60 52.83
N ILE A 49 3.30 12.32 52.66
CA ILE A 49 4.01 11.82 51.49
C ILE A 49 2.98 11.10 50.62
N PHE A 50 2.82 11.57 49.39
CA PHE A 50 2.01 10.87 48.39
C PHE A 50 2.83 10.61 47.13
N GLU A 51 2.51 9.52 46.46
CA GLU A 51 3.16 9.12 45.22
C GLU A 51 2.12 9.15 44.09
N VAL A 52 2.40 9.96 43.07
CA VAL A 52 1.59 9.98 41.86
C VAL A 52 2.14 8.93 40.91
N VAL A 53 1.53 7.75 40.96
CA VAL A 53 1.80 6.63 40.06
C VAL A 53 1.00 6.76 38.76
N ALA A 54 1.56 6.21 37.68
CA ALA A 54 0.85 6.11 36.41
C ALA A 54 -0.41 5.25 36.57
N ARG A 55 -1.48 5.61 35.86
CA ARG A 55 -2.74 4.86 35.85
C ARG A 55 -2.49 3.42 35.36
N ASP A 56 -3.06 2.43 36.05
CA ASP A 56 -3.05 1.05 35.57
C ASP A 56 -4.06 0.88 34.42
N CYS A 57 -3.54 0.60 33.22
CA CYS A 57 -4.33 0.38 32.01
C CYS A 57 -4.53 -1.11 31.69
N SER A 58 -3.96 -2.02 32.48
CA SER A 58 -4.09 -3.48 32.31
C SER A 58 -5.53 -4.00 32.26
N PRO A 59 -6.50 -3.50 33.07
CA PRO A 59 -7.87 -4.02 33.02
C PRO A 59 -8.65 -3.58 31.77
N LEU A 60 -8.19 -2.54 31.07
CA LEU A 60 -8.85 -2.00 29.88
C LEU A 60 -8.46 -2.73 28.59
N GLY A 61 -7.32 -3.41 28.58
CA GLY A 61 -6.84 -4.12 27.40
C GLY A 61 -5.34 -4.36 27.41
N ARG A 62 -4.86 -5.12 26.43
CA ARG A 62 -3.44 -5.41 26.25
C ARG A 62 -2.73 -4.26 25.53
N ARG A 63 -1.47 -4.02 25.89
CA ARG A 63 -0.59 -2.99 25.27
C ARG A 63 -1.13 -1.56 25.38
N LEU A 64 -1.98 -1.29 26.37
CA LEU A 64 -2.35 0.07 26.77
C LEU A 64 -1.38 0.59 27.82
N VAL A 65 -0.93 1.82 27.66
CA VAL A 65 -0.02 2.52 28.57
C VAL A 65 -0.62 3.88 28.91
N ALA A 66 -0.45 4.31 30.15
CA ALA A 66 -0.93 5.62 30.58
C ALA A 66 -0.11 6.75 29.95
N SER A 67 -0.79 7.59 29.17
CA SER A 67 -0.34 8.89 28.70
C SER A 67 -0.02 9.82 29.86
N ASP A 68 0.70 10.91 29.59
CA ASP A 68 0.98 11.96 30.56
C ASP A 68 -0.30 12.64 31.07
N ALA A 69 -1.38 12.61 30.28
CA ALA A 69 -2.72 13.05 30.67
C ALA A 69 -3.49 12.04 31.55
N GLY A 70 -2.91 10.87 31.87
CA GLY A 70 -3.61 9.79 32.59
C GLY A 70 -4.63 9.01 31.74
N GLU A 71 -4.65 9.26 30.44
CA GLU A 71 -5.43 8.51 29.45
C GLU A 71 -4.72 7.20 29.08
N CYS A 72 -5.46 6.12 28.84
CA CYS A 72 -4.88 4.86 28.39
C CYS A 72 -4.80 4.84 26.87
N VAL A 73 -3.57 4.85 26.34
CA VAL A 73 -3.28 4.88 24.89
C VAL A 73 -2.45 3.66 24.49
N CYS A 74 -2.43 3.32 23.20
CA CYS A 74 -1.61 2.21 22.71
C CYS A 74 -0.11 2.49 22.91
N ASP A 75 0.66 1.43 23.20
CA ASP A 75 2.12 1.51 23.29
C ASP A 75 2.75 2.02 21.96
N ARG A 76 4.02 2.45 21.99
CA ARG A 76 4.72 2.98 20.80
C ARG A 76 4.74 2.00 19.63
N TRP A 77 4.61 0.70 19.89
CA TRP A 77 4.71 -0.38 18.91
C TRP A 77 3.35 -1.00 18.58
N SER A 78 2.26 -0.29 18.88
CA SER A 78 0.92 -0.71 18.54
C SER A 78 0.10 0.48 18.06
N VAL A 79 -0.89 0.16 17.24
CA VAL A 79 -1.80 1.13 16.64
C VAL A 79 -3.22 0.83 17.09
N PRO A 80 -4.05 1.87 17.31
CA PRO A 80 -5.43 1.69 17.68
C PRO A 80 -6.21 1.11 16.49
N VAL A 81 -6.82 -0.06 16.69
CA VAL A 81 -7.68 -0.74 15.72
C VAL A 81 -9.00 -1.06 16.40
N GLY A 82 -10.03 -0.28 16.09
CA GLY A 82 -11.31 -0.37 16.78
C GLY A 82 -11.18 -0.02 18.26
N SER A 83 -11.57 -0.94 19.15
CA SER A 83 -11.47 -0.77 20.61
C SER A 83 -10.18 -1.34 21.22
N GLY A 84 -9.24 -1.84 20.40
CA GLY A 84 -8.01 -2.47 20.89
C GLY A 84 -6.73 -1.92 20.26
N CYS A 85 -5.59 -2.37 20.77
CA CYS A 85 -4.26 -2.04 20.24
C CYS A 85 -3.69 -3.25 19.49
N SER A 86 -3.35 -3.06 18.21
CA SER A 86 -2.75 -4.09 17.36
C SER A 86 -1.23 -3.85 17.22
N PRO A 87 -0.37 -4.87 17.37
CA PRO A 87 1.06 -4.71 17.24
C PRO A 87 1.47 -4.34 15.81
N LEU A 88 2.37 -3.36 15.70
CA LEU A 88 2.90 -2.87 14.43
C LEU A 88 3.65 -3.97 13.66
N GLU A 89 4.30 -4.89 14.39
CA GLU A 89 5.00 -6.06 13.87
C GLU A 89 4.10 -6.96 13.00
N VAL A 90 2.80 -7.00 13.30
CA VAL A 90 1.82 -7.78 12.52
C VAL A 90 1.23 -6.95 11.39
N MET A 91 0.98 -5.65 11.61
CA MET A 91 0.37 -4.79 10.59
C MET A 91 1.32 -4.47 9.42
N VAL A 92 2.60 -4.19 9.70
CA VAL A 92 3.59 -3.83 8.67
C VAL A 92 3.69 -4.89 7.56
N PRO A 93 3.93 -6.18 7.85
CA PRO A 93 4.05 -7.18 6.79
C PRO A 93 2.74 -7.36 6.01
N VAL A 94 1.58 -7.27 6.67
CA VAL A 94 0.28 -7.36 5.98
C VAL A 94 0.11 -6.22 4.99
N VAL A 95 0.39 -4.98 5.41
CA VAL A 95 0.31 -3.80 4.53
C VAL A 95 1.29 -3.91 3.37
N LEU A 96 2.53 -4.37 3.61
CA LEU A 96 3.52 -4.55 2.55
C LEU A 96 3.12 -5.63 1.54
N VAL A 97 2.57 -6.76 2.00
CA VAL A 97 2.11 -7.84 1.12
C VAL A 97 0.91 -7.40 0.31
N CYS A 98 -0.11 -6.81 0.93
CA CYS A 98 -1.29 -6.32 0.24
C CYS A 98 -0.94 -5.19 -0.74
N GLY A 99 -0.14 -4.22 -0.31
CA GLY A 99 0.32 -3.11 -1.15
C GLY A 99 1.19 -3.60 -2.32
N GLY A 100 2.08 -4.55 -2.07
CA GLY A 100 2.92 -5.17 -3.09
C GLY A 100 2.10 -5.93 -4.13
N LEU A 101 1.07 -6.67 -3.72
CA LEU A 101 0.17 -7.39 -4.63
C LEU A 101 -0.62 -6.44 -5.53
N VAL A 102 -1.14 -5.35 -4.96
CA VAL A 102 -1.84 -4.30 -5.74
C VAL A 102 -0.89 -3.65 -6.73
N LEU A 103 0.32 -3.28 -6.29
CA LEU A 103 1.34 -2.68 -7.17
C LEU A 103 1.72 -3.63 -8.31
N TRP A 104 1.92 -4.92 -8.00
CA TRP A 104 2.23 -5.93 -9.00
C TRP A 104 1.12 -6.07 -10.04
N LEU A 105 -0.15 -6.13 -9.62
CA LEU A 105 -1.29 -6.17 -10.53
C LEU A 105 -1.34 -4.94 -11.45
N LEU A 106 -1.13 -3.74 -10.89
CA LEU A 106 -1.12 -2.50 -11.67
C LEU A 106 0.01 -2.49 -12.71
N VAL A 107 1.21 -2.96 -12.34
CA VAL A 107 2.34 -3.07 -13.26
C VAL A 107 2.03 -4.08 -14.37
N SER A 108 1.49 -5.25 -14.04
CA SER A 108 1.15 -6.28 -15.03
C SER A 108 0.14 -5.75 -16.06
N VAL A 109 -0.96 -5.14 -15.61
CA VAL A 109 -1.98 -4.55 -16.49
C VAL A 109 -1.39 -3.41 -17.33
N TYR A 110 -0.52 -2.59 -16.74
CA TYR A 110 0.15 -1.52 -17.48
C TYR A 110 1.05 -2.07 -18.59
N VAL A 111 1.85 -3.09 -18.29
CA VAL A 111 2.74 -3.74 -19.26
C VAL A 111 1.94 -4.41 -20.37
N GLU A 112 0.93 -5.20 -20.05
CA GLU A 112 0.05 -5.84 -21.04
C GLU A 112 -0.61 -4.81 -21.96
N GLY A 113 -1.07 -3.68 -21.41
CA GLY A 113 -1.63 -2.59 -22.20
C GLY A 113 -0.61 -1.93 -23.12
N ARG A 114 0.65 -1.82 -22.70
CA ARG A 114 1.74 -1.27 -23.52
C ARG A 114 2.16 -2.24 -24.62
N VAL A 115 2.29 -3.52 -24.30
CA VAL A 115 2.59 -4.59 -25.28
C VAL A 115 1.47 -4.67 -26.31
N SER A 116 0.21 -4.70 -25.87
CA SER A 116 -0.95 -4.75 -26.79
C SER A 116 -1.01 -3.55 -27.74
N ARG A 117 -0.58 -2.36 -27.29
CA ARG A 117 -0.52 -1.16 -28.15
C ARG A 117 0.67 -1.22 -29.11
N ALA A 118 1.81 -1.75 -28.66
CA ALA A 118 2.97 -1.96 -29.51
C ALA A 118 2.63 -2.98 -30.59
N ASP A 119 2.05 -4.14 -30.25
CA ASP A 119 1.69 -5.19 -31.20
C ASP A 119 0.71 -4.71 -32.25
N ARG A 120 -0.27 -3.87 -31.88
CA ARG A 120 -1.20 -3.25 -32.83
C ARG A 120 -0.52 -2.39 -33.89
N ALA A 121 0.64 -1.79 -33.58
CA ALA A 121 1.40 -1.02 -34.57
C ALA A 121 2.05 -1.91 -35.63
N TRP A 122 2.19 -3.22 -35.37
CA TRP A 122 2.80 -4.20 -36.27
C TRP A 122 1.76 -4.99 -37.05
N ILE A 123 0.46 -4.75 -36.83
CA ILE A 123 -0.62 -5.39 -37.59
C ILE A 123 -0.69 -4.75 -38.98
N VAL A 124 -0.21 -5.49 -39.97
CA VAL A 124 -0.31 -5.13 -41.39
C VAL A 124 -1.70 -5.48 -41.89
N HIS A 125 -2.36 -4.54 -42.60
CA HIS A 125 -3.67 -4.78 -43.21
C HIS A 125 -3.49 -5.48 -44.56
N GLU A 126 -4.35 -6.45 -44.87
CA GLU A 126 -4.28 -7.21 -46.13
C GLU A 126 -4.39 -6.32 -47.37
N ALA A 127 -5.17 -5.23 -47.30
CA ALA A 127 -5.34 -4.28 -48.39
C ALA A 127 -4.04 -3.51 -48.76
N ASP A 128 -3.08 -3.44 -47.84
CA ASP A 128 -1.81 -2.75 -48.06
C ASP A 128 -0.74 -3.67 -48.71
N VAL A 129 -1.02 -4.97 -48.81
CA VAL A 129 -0.07 -5.98 -49.33
C VAL A 129 -0.56 -6.49 -50.67
N LYS A 130 0.26 -6.31 -51.72
CA LYS A 130 -0.01 -6.83 -53.06
C LYS A 130 0.90 -8.01 -53.35
N PHE A 131 0.32 -9.17 -53.65
CA PHE A 131 1.07 -10.36 -54.03
C PHE A 131 1.25 -10.43 -55.55
N CYS A 132 2.47 -10.69 -56.00
CA CYS A 132 2.75 -10.92 -57.41
C CYS A 132 2.48 -12.39 -57.78
N PRO A 133 2.02 -12.69 -59.01
CA PRO A 133 1.68 -14.05 -59.44
C PRO A 133 2.89 -15.01 -59.54
N GLN A 134 4.13 -14.51 -59.62
CA GLN A 134 5.35 -15.35 -59.58
C GLN A 134 6.17 -15.04 -58.31
N SER A 135 5.53 -15.12 -57.15
CA SER A 135 6.09 -14.61 -55.89
C SER A 135 6.84 -15.64 -55.04
N LEU A 136 6.94 -16.91 -55.43
CA LEU A 136 7.64 -17.90 -54.59
C LEU A 136 9.15 -17.61 -54.53
N LEU A 137 9.64 -17.18 -53.36
CA LEU A 137 11.07 -16.95 -53.13
C LEU A 137 11.76 -18.20 -52.56
N ALA A 138 11.12 -18.85 -51.59
CA ALA A 138 11.67 -20.03 -50.92
C ALA A 138 10.59 -20.87 -50.25
N GLN A 139 10.83 -22.17 -50.15
CA GLN A 139 9.98 -23.13 -49.43
C GLN A 139 10.83 -23.92 -48.44
N GLY A 140 10.36 -24.05 -47.20
CA GLY A 140 11.03 -24.82 -46.15
C GLY A 140 10.07 -25.48 -45.18
N SER A 141 10.62 -26.24 -44.22
CA SER A 141 9.83 -26.95 -43.20
C SER A 141 8.99 -26.03 -42.30
N GLN A 142 9.36 -24.74 -42.22
CA GLN A 142 8.66 -23.74 -41.42
C GLN A 142 7.65 -22.91 -42.24
N GLY A 143 7.47 -23.18 -43.53
CA GLY A 143 6.51 -22.48 -44.38
C GLY A 143 7.05 -22.02 -45.72
N VAL A 144 6.32 -21.10 -46.33
CA VAL A 144 6.62 -20.55 -47.66
C VAL A 144 6.92 -19.06 -47.54
N VAL A 145 7.92 -18.59 -48.28
CA VAL A 145 8.28 -17.17 -48.38
C VAL A 145 7.86 -16.67 -49.76
N LEU A 146 7.00 -15.64 -49.76
CA LEU A 146 6.46 -15.01 -50.96
C LEU A 146 6.99 -13.57 -51.09
N LEU A 147 7.28 -13.13 -52.31
CA LEU A 147 7.55 -11.74 -52.65
C LEU A 147 6.23 -10.97 -52.72
N ALA A 148 6.14 -9.88 -51.97
CA ALA A 148 4.99 -8.97 -52.01
C ALA A 148 5.45 -7.51 -52.03
N GLU A 149 4.56 -6.61 -52.42
CA GLU A 149 4.78 -5.18 -52.34
C GLU A 149 3.95 -4.60 -51.18
N TYR A 150 4.63 -3.96 -50.22
CA TYR A 150 4.00 -3.23 -49.12
C TYR A 150 4.26 -1.74 -49.30
N LYS A 151 3.21 -0.96 -49.58
CA LYS A 151 3.27 0.50 -49.79
C LYS A 151 4.39 0.95 -50.76
N GLY A 152 4.57 0.25 -51.89
CA GLY A 152 5.60 0.59 -52.88
C GLY A 152 6.99 0.02 -52.59
N THR A 153 7.16 -0.74 -51.51
CA THR A 153 8.43 -1.39 -51.16
C THR A 153 8.30 -2.90 -51.31
N GLU A 154 9.24 -3.53 -52.01
CA GLU A 154 9.31 -5.00 -52.10
C GLU A 154 9.70 -5.59 -50.74
N VAL A 155 8.90 -6.53 -50.26
CA VAL A 155 9.08 -7.21 -48.97
C VAL A 155 8.89 -8.72 -49.15
N ALA A 156 9.62 -9.50 -48.33
CA ALA A 156 9.43 -10.94 -48.25
C ALA A 156 8.44 -11.29 -47.13
N VAL A 157 7.34 -11.95 -47.48
CA VAL A 157 6.28 -12.38 -46.56
C VAL A 157 6.45 -13.86 -46.27
N LYS A 158 6.66 -14.23 -45.00
CA LYS A 158 6.72 -15.63 -44.57
C LYS A 158 5.35 -16.09 -44.07
N ALA A 159 4.75 -17.05 -44.76
CA ALA A 159 3.55 -17.73 -44.30
C ALA A 159 3.93 -18.97 -43.47
N SER A 160 3.40 -19.08 -42.24
CA SER A 160 3.57 -20.25 -41.40
C SER A 160 2.49 -21.30 -41.68
N LEU A 161 2.83 -22.59 -41.55
CA LEU A 161 1.90 -23.73 -41.77
C LEU A 161 0.74 -23.85 -40.76
N GLY A 162 0.54 -22.84 -39.89
CA GLY A 162 -0.53 -22.82 -38.89
C GLY A 162 -1.86 -22.26 -39.39
N GLY A 163 -1.89 -21.65 -40.58
CA GLY A 163 -3.12 -21.22 -41.26
C GLY A 163 -3.67 -22.32 -42.17
N ASP A 164 -4.99 -22.31 -42.43
CA ASP A 164 -5.67 -23.32 -43.24
C ASP A 164 -4.94 -23.53 -44.58
N PRO A 165 -4.34 -24.72 -44.81
CA PRO A 165 -3.46 -24.97 -45.95
C PRO A 165 -4.16 -24.81 -47.31
N SER A 166 -5.50 -24.88 -47.32
CA SER A 166 -6.34 -24.66 -48.49
C SER A 166 -6.29 -23.20 -49.00
N THR A 167 -6.04 -22.23 -48.13
CA THR A 167 -5.94 -20.80 -48.49
C THR A 167 -4.55 -20.46 -49.04
N LEU A 168 -3.52 -21.16 -48.57
CA LEU A 168 -2.15 -20.99 -49.07
C LEU A 168 -1.97 -21.61 -50.45
N MET A 169 -2.58 -22.78 -50.69
CA MET A 169 -2.53 -23.42 -52.01
C MET A 169 -3.34 -22.68 -53.06
N SER A 170 -4.43 -21.98 -52.70
CA SER A 170 -5.20 -21.17 -53.66
C SER A 170 -4.52 -19.84 -54.04
N MET A 171 -3.53 -19.39 -53.26
CA MET A 171 -2.71 -18.21 -53.57
C MET A 171 -1.49 -18.51 -54.45
N VAL A 172 -1.12 -19.79 -54.60
CA VAL A 172 -0.08 -20.20 -55.54
C VAL A 172 -0.76 -20.44 -56.90
N PRO A 173 -0.58 -19.55 -57.90
CA PRO A 173 -1.12 -19.84 -59.22
C PRO A 173 -0.47 -21.12 -59.75
N GLU A 174 -1.29 -21.99 -60.34
CA GLU A 174 -0.86 -23.19 -61.08
C GLU A 174 -0.13 -22.76 -62.37
N GLY A 175 1.01 -22.09 -62.23
CA GLY A 175 1.89 -21.67 -63.31
C GLY A 175 3.12 -22.55 -63.30
N GLY A 176 3.13 -23.53 -64.20
CA GLY A 176 4.13 -24.60 -64.30
C GLY A 176 5.58 -24.12 -64.18
N TRP A 177 6.33 -24.89 -63.39
CA TRP A 177 7.77 -24.91 -63.47
C TRP A 177 8.14 -25.40 -64.88
N GLY A 178 8.68 -24.50 -65.69
CA GLY A 178 9.44 -24.88 -66.87
C GLY A 178 10.78 -25.38 -66.38
N ASP A 179 11.04 -26.68 -66.59
CA ASP A 179 12.35 -27.28 -66.40
C ASP A 179 13.36 -26.59 -67.33
N GLY A 180 14.37 -25.95 -66.74
CA GLY A 180 15.52 -25.35 -67.41
C GLY A 180 16.80 -25.70 -66.67
#